data_AF-A0A1G3XYK2-F1
#
_entry.id   AF-A0A1G3XYK2-F1
#
_cell.length_a   1.000
_cell.length_b   1.000
_cell.length_c   1.000
_cell.angle_alpha   90.00
_cell.angle_beta   90.00
_cell.angle_gamma   90.00
#
_symmetry.space_group_name_H-M   'P 1'
#
loop_
_entity.id
_entity.type
_entity.pdbx_description
1 polymer ?
#
loop_
_entity_poly.entity_id
_entity_poly.type
_entity_poly.pdbx_seq_one_letter_code
_entity_poly.pdbx_strand_id
1 'polypeptide(L)'
;MEVDTLDFFQTVSPLLNAKLMSEAPAEWDYVLANADYVPVACTRSMVLYQSAYITERVDSFADLSMILFHDDKPVGVWPLNMRFFEGVWVCGSNEGQVCPPLFIEKISGKARKALITGCLSVLDTVCRMNGQKVWKGIESIGANGLDQWHRKIMERGGTIQQVSHELFVDLYMRLEEIRSNIRKSYKSLLSMGDKLWQMAVLDKVSPEVFSEFRQLHYHVAGRSTRSAETWSMQEQAIHDGEAFLVVLRDSNGVMVGGGLFHISKSEGLYAVGAYNRDLFDKPLGHVVQMKAVEYMKKRGLRWYKIGERFYPGDSGSPTEKELSISHFKEGFATHMFLRLHFELSI
;
A
#
# COMPACT_ATOMS: atom_id res chain seq x y z
N MET A 1 17.64 15.11 15.65
CA MET A 1 18.62 15.29 14.56
C MET A 1 17.80 15.23 13.29
N GLU A 2 17.92 16.22 12.42
CA GLU A 2 17.17 16.26 11.17
C GLU A 2 18.07 15.71 10.06
N VAL A 3 17.54 14.88 9.16
CA VAL A 3 18.27 14.53 7.93
C VAL A 3 18.15 15.75 7.02
N ASP A 4 19.25 16.47 6.83
CA ASP A 4 19.29 17.59 5.89
C ASP A 4 19.13 17.04 4.46
N THR A 5 17.99 17.36 3.84
CA THR A 5 17.68 16.93 2.47
C THR A 5 18.68 17.49 1.45
N LEU A 6 19.28 18.65 1.72
CA LEU A 6 20.31 19.23 0.86
C LEU A 6 21.62 18.41 0.91
N ASP A 7 22.04 18.00 2.11
CA ASP A 7 23.22 17.14 2.31
C ASP A 7 22.99 15.75 1.70
N PHE A 8 21.76 15.23 1.80
CA PHE A 8 21.36 14.01 1.11
C PHE A 8 21.52 14.11 -0.42
N PHE A 9 21.03 15.18 -1.07
CA PHE A 9 21.12 15.31 -2.53
C PHE A 9 22.56 15.47 -3.04
N GLN A 10 23.37 16.24 -2.32
CA GLN A 10 24.79 16.37 -2.64
C GLN A 10 25.50 15.01 -2.56
N THR A 11 25.10 14.17 -1.61
CA THR A 11 25.67 12.83 -1.42
C THR A 11 25.14 11.80 -2.44
N VAL A 12 23.88 11.91 -2.84
CA VAL A 12 23.19 10.93 -3.71
C VAL A 12 23.42 11.18 -5.20
N SER A 13 23.50 12.45 -5.62
CA SER A 13 23.63 12.81 -7.04
C SER A 13 24.79 12.16 -7.79
N PRO A 14 25.97 11.87 -7.19
CA PRO A 14 27.05 11.14 -7.89
C PRO A 14 26.76 9.64 -8.08
N LEU A 15 25.84 9.08 -7.29
CA LEU A 15 25.56 7.63 -7.23
C LEU A 15 24.40 7.24 -8.16
N LEU A 16 23.49 8.17 -8.43
CA LEU A 16 22.24 7.91 -9.11
C LEU A 16 21.75 9.18 -9.80
N ASN A 17 21.44 9.10 -11.10
CA ASN A 17 20.78 10.20 -11.80
C ASN A 17 19.31 10.22 -11.36
N ALA A 18 18.99 11.09 -10.41
CA ALA A 18 17.70 11.17 -9.76
C ALA A 18 17.34 12.60 -9.34
N LYS A 19 16.05 12.85 -9.16
CA LYS A 19 15.48 14.07 -8.55
C LYS A 19 14.49 13.69 -7.46
N LEU A 20 14.21 14.58 -6.50
CA LEU A 20 13.12 14.33 -5.57
C LEU A 20 11.77 14.35 -6.27
N MET A 21 10.84 13.58 -5.71
CA MET A 21 9.42 13.67 -6.04
C MET A 21 8.88 15.10 -5.84
N SER A 22 9.34 15.81 -4.81
CA SER A 22 8.94 17.18 -4.51
C SER A 22 9.43 18.21 -5.54
N GLU A 23 10.55 17.94 -6.23
CA GLU A 23 11.14 18.83 -7.23
C GLU A 23 10.49 18.67 -8.61
N ALA A 24 10.04 17.46 -8.94
CA ALA A 24 9.51 17.14 -10.27
C ALA A 24 8.30 16.20 -10.24
N PRO A 25 7.17 16.61 -9.63
CA PRO A 25 5.99 15.76 -9.48
C PRO A 25 5.41 15.27 -10.81
N ALA A 26 5.48 16.07 -11.87
CA ALA A 26 5.01 15.67 -13.20
C ALA A 26 5.83 14.53 -13.83
N GLU A 27 7.13 14.44 -13.50
CA GLU A 27 8.00 13.35 -13.97
C GLU A 27 7.67 12.03 -13.25
N TRP A 28 7.26 12.10 -11.97
CA TRP A 28 6.74 10.94 -11.23
C TRP A 28 5.47 10.39 -11.89
N ASP A 29 4.49 11.27 -12.15
CA ASP A 29 3.22 10.90 -12.77
C ASP A 29 3.42 10.33 -14.18
N TYR A 30 4.40 10.86 -14.94
CA TYR A 30 4.80 10.31 -16.23
C TYR A 30 5.27 8.85 -16.13
N VAL A 31 6.12 8.52 -15.14
CA VAL A 31 6.58 7.14 -14.95
C VAL A 31 5.40 6.22 -14.62
N LEU A 32 4.51 6.65 -13.72
CA LEU A 32 3.32 5.86 -13.38
C LEU A 32 2.42 5.64 -14.60
N ALA A 33 2.23 6.65 -15.45
CA ALA A 33 1.47 6.53 -16.69
C ALA A 33 2.08 5.50 -17.65
N ASN A 34 3.39 5.33 -17.66
CA ASN A 34 4.14 4.45 -18.58
C ASN A 34 4.58 3.10 -17.96
N ALA A 35 4.25 2.81 -16.70
CA ALA A 35 4.44 1.50 -16.09
C ALA A 35 3.31 0.53 -16.48
N ASP A 36 3.62 -0.76 -16.69
CA ASP A 36 2.61 -1.79 -16.99
C ASP A 36 1.66 -2.02 -15.81
N TYR A 37 2.23 -2.04 -14.59
CA TYR A 37 1.51 -2.20 -13.34
C TYR A 37 1.90 -1.09 -12.36
N VAL A 38 0.92 -0.41 -11.79
CA VAL A 38 1.15 0.62 -10.76
C VAL A 38 0.58 0.13 -9.43
N PRO A 39 1.42 -0.28 -8.46
CA PRO A 39 0.96 -0.49 -7.09
C PRO A 39 0.42 0.81 -6.51
N VAL A 40 -0.62 0.74 -5.68
CA VAL A 40 -1.15 1.91 -4.95
C VAL A 40 -0.03 2.53 -4.11
N ALA A 41 0.85 1.73 -3.55
CA ALA A 41 2.01 2.15 -2.76
C ALA A 41 3.00 3.07 -3.49
N CYS A 42 2.95 3.14 -4.83
CA CYS A 42 3.78 4.03 -5.66
C CYS A 42 3.03 5.27 -6.17
N THR A 43 1.71 5.35 -5.97
CA THR A 43 0.95 6.55 -6.35
C THR A 43 1.40 7.74 -5.51
N ARG A 44 1.50 8.91 -6.13
CA ARG A 44 2.01 10.12 -5.46
C ARG A 44 1.17 10.50 -4.26
N SER A 45 -0.16 10.40 -4.37
CA SER A 45 -1.06 10.67 -3.23
C SER A 45 -0.90 9.68 -2.09
N MET A 46 -0.68 8.39 -2.37
CA MET A 46 -0.38 7.41 -1.31
C MET A 46 0.95 7.70 -0.64
N VAL A 47 2.01 8.02 -1.40
CA VAL A 47 3.32 8.36 -0.81
C VAL A 47 3.20 9.58 0.09
N LEU A 48 2.54 10.65 -0.38
CA LEU A 48 2.32 11.85 0.42
C LEU A 48 1.45 11.58 1.66
N TYR A 49 0.38 10.80 1.52
CA TYR A 49 -0.45 10.38 2.66
C TYR A 49 0.38 9.61 3.70
N GLN A 50 1.23 8.69 3.26
CA GLN A 50 2.10 7.90 4.14
C GLN A 50 3.14 8.79 4.82
N SER A 51 3.74 9.75 4.12
CA SER A 51 4.66 10.74 4.69
C SER A 51 4.00 11.54 5.83
N ALA A 52 2.79 12.06 5.61
CA ALA A 52 2.02 12.76 6.66
C ALA A 52 1.69 11.82 7.84
N TYR A 53 1.20 10.62 7.53
CA TYR A 53 0.81 9.62 8.53
C TYR A 53 1.98 9.13 9.40
N ILE A 54 3.18 9.04 8.85
CA ILE A 54 4.40 8.65 9.59
C ILE A 54 4.91 9.81 10.43
N THR A 55 4.93 11.03 9.88
CA THR A 55 5.48 12.24 10.54
C THR A 55 4.86 12.46 11.92
N GLU A 56 3.58 12.09 12.10
CA GLU A 56 2.88 12.19 13.38
C GLU A 56 3.24 11.13 14.43
N ARG A 57 3.98 10.08 14.05
CA ARG A 57 4.33 8.94 14.91
C ARG A 57 5.81 8.82 15.22
N VAL A 58 6.64 9.65 14.61
CA VAL A 58 8.10 9.55 14.69
C VAL A 58 8.66 10.89 15.13
N ASP A 59 9.84 10.86 15.74
CA ASP A 59 10.50 12.06 16.26
C ASP A 59 11.05 12.94 15.14
N SER A 60 11.43 12.33 14.01
CA SER A 60 11.88 13.04 12.79
C SER A 60 11.61 12.20 11.55
N PHE A 61 11.27 12.86 10.45
CA PHE A 61 10.94 12.23 9.18
C PHE A 61 11.57 13.00 8.02
N ALA A 62 12.08 12.27 7.03
CA ALA A 62 12.52 12.82 5.75
C ALA A 62 11.96 11.98 4.60
N ASP A 63 11.23 12.62 3.70
CA ASP A 63 10.80 12.01 2.44
C ASP A 63 11.96 12.11 1.44
N LEU A 64 12.42 10.95 0.99
CA LEU A 64 13.54 10.79 0.07
C LEU A 64 13.08 10.15 -1.25
N SER A 65 11.76 10.17 -1.49
CA SER A 65 11.16 9.56 -2.66
C SER A 65 11.67 10.24 -3.92
N MET A 66 12.12 9.46 -4.89
CA MET A 66 12.87 9.96 -6.05
C MET A 66 12.38 9.45 -7.40
N ILE A 67 12.53 10.29 -8.43
CA ILE A 67 12.41 9.93 -9.85
C ILE A 67 13.81 9.54 -10.35
N LEU A 68 13.89 8.42 -11.07
CA LEU A 68 15.11 7.85 -11.63
C LEU A 68 15.20 8.15 -13.12
N PHE A 69 16.38 8.60 -13.59
CA PHE A 69 16.61 8.99 -14.98
C PHE A 69 17.60 8.07 -15.70
N HIS A 70 17.34 7.85 -16.98
CA HIS A 70 18.29 7.24 -17.92
C HIS A 70 18.24 8.02 -19.23
N ASP A 71 19.40 8.49 -19.69
CA ASP A 71 19.53 9.38 -20.86
C ASP A 71 18.57 10.58 -20.77
N ASP A 72 18.55 11.26 -19.61
CA ASP A 72 17.70 12.40 -19.25
C ASP A 72 16.19 12.18 -19.36
N LYS A 73 15.75 10.92 -19.46
CA LYS A 73 14.33 10.54 -19.44
C LYS A 73 13.96 9.93 -18.09
N PRO A 74 12.82 10.32 -17.49
CA PRO A 74 12.32 9.66 -16.30
C PRO A 74 11.88 8.24 -16.66
N VAL A 75 12.48 7.25 -16.00
CA VAL A 75 12.25 5.82 -16.29
C VAL A 75 11.86 5.01 -15.06
N GLY A 76 11.99 5.57 -13.86
CA GLY A 76 11.57 4.91 -12.63
C GLY A 76 11.19 5.87 -11.52
N VAL A 77 10.46 5.37 -10.54
CA VAL A 77 10.11 6.07 -9.31
C VAL A 77 10.38 5.15 -8.12
N TRP A 78 10.80 5.73 -7.01
CA TRP A 78 11.19 4.96 -5.85
C TRP A 78 10.72 5.64 -4.57
N PRO A 79 9.62 5.14 -3.96
CA PRO A 79 9.19 5.60 -2.64
C PRO A 79 10.26 5.26 -1.61
N LEU A 80 10.81 6.27 -0.95
CA LEU A 80 11.88 6.09 0.03
C LEU A 80 11.74 7.15 1.13
N ASN A 81 11.96 6.77 2.37
CA ASN A 81 12.00 7.69 3.49
C ASN A 81 13.02 7.27 4.55
N MET A 82 13.37 8.22 5.38
CA MET A 82 14.10 8.02 6.62
C MET A 82 13.21 8.48 7.77
N ARG A 83 13.12 7.64 8.80
CA ARG A 83 12.35 7.95 10.01
C ARG A 83 13.17 7.68 11.26
N PHE A 84 13.13 8.60 12.21
CA PHE A 84 13.80 8.48 13.50
C PHE A 84 12.75 8.18 14.56
N PHE A 85 12.86 7.02 15.20
CA PHE A 85 11.93 6.58 16.24
C PHE A 85 12.67 5.68 17.23
N GLU A 86 12.36 5.79 18.52
CA GLU A 86 13.00 5.01 19.59
C GLU A 86 14.54 5.10 19.58
N GLY A 87 15.07 6.27 19.22
CA GLY A 87 16.51 6.54 19.23
C GLY A 87 17.29 5.99 18.03
N VAL A 88 16.61 5.41 17.02
CA VAL A 88 17.24 4.85 15.83
C VAL A 88 16.66 5.42 14.55
N TRP A 89 17.53 5.63 13.56
CA TRP A 89 17.11 5.88 12.18
C TRP A 89 16.78 4.58 11.48
N VAL A 90 15.70 4.58 10.72
CA VAL A 90 15.26 3.45 9.89
C VAL A 90 14.99 3.95 8.48
N CYS A 91 15.61 3.29 7.51
CA CYS A 91 15.28 3.48 6.09
C CYS A 91 14.09 2.60 5.69
N GLY A 92 13.15 3.15 4.92
CA GLY A 92 11.97 2.40 4.51
C GLY A 92 11.23 3.01 3.33
N SER A 93 10.12 2.39 2.96
CA SER A 93 9.19 2.88 1.93
C SER A 93 7.78 2.88 2.50
N ASN A 94 7.08 4.01 2.43
CA ASN A 94 5.85 4.23 3.19
C ASN A 94 6.08 3.84 4.68
N GLU A 95 5.10 3.28 5.39
CA GLU A 95 5.27 2.76 6.76
C GLU A 95 6.13 1.48 6.86
N GLY A 96 6.55 0.91 5.73
CA GLY A 96 7.17 -0.40 5.66
C GLY A 96 8.69 -0.39 5.54
N GLN A 97 9.21 -1.59 5.24
CA GLN A 97 10.59 -1.82 4.79
C GLN A 97 10.78 -1.28 3.36
N VAL A 98 12.03 -1.16 2.91
CA VAL A 98 12.35 -0.60 1.58
C VAL A 98 11.76 -1.48 0.47
N CYS A 99 10.93 -0.89 -0.39
CA CYS A 99 10.39 -1.56 -1.58
C CYS A 99 11.31 -1.30 -2.80
N PRO A 100 11.26 -2.16 -3.85
CA PRO A 100 11.97 -1.90 -5.08
C PRO A 100 11.47 -0.64 -5.78
N PRO A 101 12.31 0.01 -6.60
CA PRO A 101 11.85 1.04 -7.53
C PRO A 101 10.89 0.46 -8.58
N LEU A 102 9.84 1.22 -8.90
CA LEU A 102 8.94 0.94 -10.01
C LEU A 102 9.51 1.57 -11.28
N PHE A 103 9.53 0.81 -12.39
CA PHE A 103 10.03 1.31 -13.68
C PHE A 103 8.93 1.31 -14.74
N ILE A 104 9.11 2.15 -15.76
CA ILE A 104 8.32 2.08 -16.99
C ILE A 104 8.46 0.71 -17.67
N GLU A 105 7.48 0.33 -18.47
CA GLU A 105 7.48 -0.95 -19.19
C GLU A 105 8.69 -1.08 -20.12
N LYS A 106 8.96 -0.03 -20.92
CA LYS A 106 9.99 -0.02 -21.97
C LYS A 106 11.33 0.52 -21.47
N ILE A 107 11.97 -0.21 -20.56
CA ILE A 107 13.34 0.05 -20.11
C ILE A 107 14.27 -1.11 -20.50
N SER A 108 15.48 -0.80 -20.98
CA SER A 108 16.45 -1.85 -21.29
C SER A 108 16.91 -2.58 -20.01
N GLY A 109 17.18 -3.89 -20.11
CA GLY A 109 17.68 -4.66 -18.97
C GLY A 109 19.01 -4.14 -18.41
N LYS A 110 19.87 -3.57 -19.28
CA LYS A 110 21.13 -2.92 -18.88
C LYS A 110 20.86 -1.66 -18.04
N ALA A 111 19.98 -0.77 -18.50
CA ALA A 111 19.62 0.46 -17.79
C ALA A 111 18.98 0.15 -16.43
N ARG A 112 18.00 -0.77 -16.41
CA ARG A 112 17.34 -1.22 -15.17
C ARG A 112 18.36 -1.75 -14.15
N LYS A 113 19.29 -2.60 -14.58
CA LYS A 113 20.34 -3.16 -13.70
C LYS A 113 21.28 -2.07 -13.16
N ALA A 114 21.64 -1.09 -13.98
CA ALA A 114 22.49 0.02 -13.55
C ALA A 114 21.76 0.88 -12.50
N LEU A 115 20.51 1.24 -12.74
CA LEU A 115 19.70 2.01 -11.80
C LEU A 115 19.47 1.28 -10.48
N ILE A 116 19.13 -0.02 -10.51
CA ILE A 116 19.03 -0.84 -9.29
C ILE A 116 20.34 -0.83 -8.51
N THR A 117 21.48 -0.94 -9.19
CA THR A 117 22.80 -0.91 -8.53
C THR A 117 23.02 0.45 -7.85
N GLY A 118 22.66 1.55 -8.51
CA GLY A 118 22.73 2.89 -7.95
C GLY A 118 21.78 3.08 -6.76
N CYS A 119 20.53 2.60 -6.83
CA CYS A 119 19.59 2.60 -5.70
C CYS A 119 20.17 1.89 -4.48
N LEU A 120 20.77 0.70 -4.66
CA LEU A 120 21.41 -0.01 -3.56
C LEU A 120 22.62 0.75 -2.99
N SER A 121 23.41 1.42 -3.82
CA SER A 121 24.49 2.29 -3.35
C SER A 121 23.98 3.51 -2.58
N VAL A 122 22.83 4.08 -2.98
CA VAL A 122 22.15 5.13 -2.22
C VAL A 122 21.72 4.61 -0.84
N LEU A 123 21.11 3.41 -0.76
CA LEU A 123 20.76 2.80 0.53
C LEU A 123 21.98 2.64 1.43
N ASP A 124 23.06 2.06 0.91
CA ASP A 124 24.29 1.83 1.68
C ASP A 124 24.80 3.15 2.27
N THR A 125 24.89 4.20 1.45
CA THR A 125 25.38 5.52 1.89
C THR A 125 24.46 6.14 2.94
N VAL A 126 23.15 6.20 2.66
CA VAL A 126 22.17 6.88 3.52
C VAL A 126 22.05 6.16 4.87
N CYS A 127 22.01 4.83 4.85
CA CYS A 127 21.98 4.05 6.08
C CYS A 127 23.26 4.23 6.89
N ARG A 128 24.46 4.18 6.28
CA ARG A 128 25.73 4.40 7.00
C ARG A 128 25.84 5.79 7.62
N MET A 129 25.47 6.83 6.88
CA MET A 129 25.48 8.22 7.40
C MET A 129 24.61 8.38 8.63
N ASN A 130 23.55 7.59 8.74
CA ASN A 130 22.61 7.61 9.84
C ASN A 130 22.89 6.51 10.90
N GLY A 131 24.09 5.93 10.89
CA GLY A 131 24.55 4.95 11.89
C GLY A 131 23.92 3.55 11.76
N GLN A 132 23.18 3.27 10.68
CA GLN A 132 22.63 1.94 10.42
C GLN A 132 23.73 1.03 9.84
N LYS A 133 23.74 -0.23 10.29
CA LYS A 133 24.63 -1.30 9.79
C LYS A 133 23.89 -2.33 8.93
N VAL A 134 22.58 -2.28 8.94
CA VAL A 134 21.68 -3.18 8.22
C VAL A 134 20.49 -2.37 7.78
N TRP A 135 20.00 -2.62 6.58
CA TRP A 135 18.68 -2.16 6.17
C TRP A 135 17.81 -3.37 5.78
N LYS A 136 16.50 -3.18 5.92
CA LYS A 136 15.49 -4.21 5.63
C LYS A 136 14.70 -3.83 4.39
N GLY A 137 14.43 -4.81 3.53
CA GLY A 137 13.62 -4.59 2.35
C GLY A 137 12.66 -5.72 2.07
N ILE A 138 11.76 -5.46 1.12
CA ILE A 138 10.68 -6.33 0.73
C ILE A 138 10.60 -6.46 -0.78
N GLU A 139 10.17 -7.62 -1.24
CA GLU A 139 9.82 -7.86 -2.64
C GLU A 139 8.64 -8.83 -2.73
N SER A 140 7.61 -8.43 -3.47
CA SER A 140 6.47 -9.31 -3.76
C SER A 140 6.78 -10.13 -5.00
N ILE A 141 6.69 -11.46 -4.90
CA ILE A 141 6.96 -12.37 -6.01
C ILE A 141 5.75 -12.36 -6.95
N GLY A 142 5.91 -11.73 -8.10
CA GLY A 142 4.90 -11.74 -9.15
C GLY A 142 4.89 -13.06 -9.95
N ALA A 143 3.93 -13.17 -10.88
CA ALA A 143 3.80 -14.33 -11.77
C ALA A 143 5.05 -14.63 -12.62
N ASN A 144 5.89 -13.62 -12.85
CA ASN A 144 7.14 -13.74 -13.62
C ASN A 144 8.36 -14.11 -12.74
N GLY A 145 8.17 -14.39 -11.45
CA GLY A 145 9.23 -14.71 -10.50
C GLY A 145 9.94 -13.48 -9.92
N LEU A 146 11.14 -13.72 -9.39
CA LEU A 146 11.98 -12.72 -8.72
C LEU A 146 12.70 -11.83 -9.74
N ASP A 147 12.81 -10.54 -9.42
CA ASP A 147 13.38 -9.57 -10.35
C ASP A 147 14.89 -9.28 -10.07
N GLN A 148 15.44 -8.27 -10.76
CA GLN A 148 16.85 -7.90 -10.60
C GLN A 148 17.17 -7.28 -9.24
N TRP A 149 16.19 -6.70 -8.55
CA TRP A 149 16.30 -6.20 -7.18
C TRP A 149 16.70 -7.33 -6.25
N HIS A 150 15.89 -8.40 -6.18
CA HIS A 150 16.20 -9.60 -5.40
C HIS A 150 17.62 -10.09 -5.65
N ARG A 151 17.92 -10.35 -6.93
CA ARG A 151 19.20 -10.93 -7.35
C ARG A 151 20.37 -10.07 -6.90
N LYS A 152 20.27 -8.75 -7.07
CA LYS A 152 21.34 -7.82 -6.71
C LYS A 152 21.58 -7.76 -5.20
N ILE A 153 20.53 -7.86 -4.40
CA ILE A 153 20.64 -7.90 -2.94
C ILE A 153 21.28 -9.21 -2.49
N MET A 154 20.85 -10.36 -3.03
CA MET A 154 21.43 -11.66 -2.70
C MET A 154 22.90 -11.75 -3.14
N GLU A 155 23.27 -11.20 -4.31
CA GLU A 155 24.67 -11.10 -4.78
C GLU A 155 25.55 -10.26 -3.82
N ARG A 156 24.97 -9.36 -3.04
CA ARG A 156 25.66 -8.57 -2.00
C ARG A 156 25.66 -9.25 -0.62
N GLY A 157 25.17 -10.49 -0.52
CA GLY A 157 25.10 -11.23 0.75
C GLY A 157 23.84 -10.96 1.56
N GLY A 158 22.78 -10.44 0.93
CA GLY A 158 21.49 -10.30 1.58
C GLY A 158 20.91 -11.65 1.99
N THR A 159 20.10 -11.65 3.05
CA THR A 159 19.53 -12.86 3.64
C THR A 159 18.01 -12.74 3.72
N ILE A 160 17.28 -13.81 3.39
CA ILE A 160 15.84 -13.87 3.60
C ILE A 160 15.56 -14.13 5.07
N GLN A 161 14.85 -13.20 5.70
CA GLN A 161 14.50 -13.26 7.12
C GLN A 161 13.12 -13.86 7.33
N GLN A 162 12.18 -13.54 6.43
CA GLN A 162 10.79 -13.97 6.55
C GLN A 162 10.14 -14.06 5.17
N VAL A 163 9.15 -14.94 5.06
CA VAL A 163 8.21 -14.98 3.94
C VAL A 163 6.82 -14.68 4.49
N SER A 164 6.11 -13.76 3.87
CA SER A 164 4.71 -13.45 4.17
C SER A 164 3.83 -13.75 2.95
N HIS A 165 2.51 -13.77 3.16
CA HIS A 165 1.53 -14.15 2.16
C HIS A 165 0.59 -12.98 1.88
N GLU A 166 0.51 -12.52 0.65
CA GLU A 166 -0.34 -11.41 0.25
C GLU A 166 -1.55 -11.91 -0.55
N LEU A 167 -2.75 -11.50 -0.14
CA LEU A 167 -4.02 -11.92 -0.71
C LEU A 167 -4.52 -10.94 -1.76
N PHE A 168 -4.92 -11.47 -2.91
CA PHE A 168 -5.41 -10.69 -4.05
C PHE A 168 -6.69 -11.26 -4.67
N VAL A 169 -7.53 -10.36 -5.18
CA VAL A 169 -8.58 -10.68 -6.16
C VAL A 169 -8.10 -10.29 -7.55
N ASP A 170 -8.09 -11.24 -8.48
CA ASP A 170 -7.90 -10.98 -9.91
C ASP A 170 -9.21 -10.42 -10.45
N LEU A 171 -9.19 -9.14 -10.80
CA LEU A 171 -10.36 -8.42 -11.29
C LEU A 171 -10.57 -8.60 -12.80
N TYR A 172 -9.63 -9.23 -13.52
CA TYR A 172 -9.81 -9.59 -14.92
C TYR A 172 -10.67 -10.85 -15.08
N MET A 173 -10.70 -11.74 -14.08
CA MET A 173 -11.62 -12.88 -14.01
C MET A 173 -13.07 -12.43 -14.17
N ARG A 174 -13.94 -13.25 -14.76
CA ARG A 174 -15.37 -12.91 -14.88
C ARG A 174 -15.99 -12.76 -13.49
N LEU A 175 -17.00 -11.91 -13.35
CA LEU A 175 -17.60 -11.65 -12.03
C LEU A 175 -18.19 -12.92 -11.41
N GLU A 176 -18.75 -13.80 -12.24
CA GLU A 176 -19.25 -15.11 -11.84
C GLU A 176 -18.13 -16.00 -11.30
N GLU A 177 -16.94 -15.96 -11.92
CA GLU A 177 -15.77 -16.71 -11.48
C GLU A 177 -15.24 -16.17 -10.15
N ILE A 178 -15.16 -14.84 -9.99
CA ILE A 178 -14.80 -14.21 -8.71
C ILE A 178 -15.79 -14.65 -7.62
N ARG A 179 -17.10 -14.52 -7.88
CA ARG A 179 -18.16 -14.96 -6.94
C ARG A 179 -18.09 -16.46 -6.65
N SER A 180 -17.64 -17.27 -7.60
CA SER A 180 -17.48 -18.71 -7.40
C SER A 180 -16.34 -19.04 -6.43
N ASN A 181 -15.24 -18.26 -6.45
CA ASN A 181 -14.07 -18.40 -5.58
C ASN A 181 -14.30 -17.90 -4.15
N ILE A 182 -15.29 -17.03 -3.94
CA ILE A 182 -15.67 -16.60 -2.58
C ILE A 182 -16.00 -17.82 -1.72
N ARG A 183 -15.50 -17.82 -0.48
CA ARG A 183 -15.74 -18.87 0.51
C ARG A 183 -17.22 -19.23 0.58
N LYS A 184 -17.54 -20.53 0.56
CA LYS A 184 -18.92 -21.03 0.53
C LYS A 184 -19.81 -20.41 1.60
N SER A 185 -19.31 -20.25 2.83
CA SER A 185 -20.06 -19.64 3.94
C SER A 185 -20.36 -18.15 3.76
N TYR A 186 -19.63 -17.44 2.89
CA TYR A 186 -19.84 -16.02 2.64
C TYR A 186 -20.94 -15.76 1.61
N LYS A 187 -21.22 -16.73 0.74
CA LYS A 187 -22.21 -16.55 -0.35
C LYS A 187 -23.61 -16.24 0.19
N SER A 188 -24.06 -16.97 1.21
CA SER A 188 -25.35 -16.70 1.86
C SER A 188 -25.36 -15.37 2.63
N LEU A 189 -24.22 -14.98 3.20
CA LEU A 189 -24.03 -13.71 3.90
C LEU A 189 -24.15 -12.50 2.96
N LEU A 190 -23.64 -12.61 1.73
CA LEU A 190 -23.80 -11.56 0.71
C LEU A 190 -25.28 -11.37 0.36
N SER A 191 -26.00 -12.46 0.05
CA SER A 191 -27.44 -12.39 -0.25
C SER A 191 -28.29 -11.88 0.92
N MET A 192 -27.85 -12.14 2.16
CA MET A 192 -28.47 -11.59 3.36
C MET A 192 -28.19 -10.09 3.48
N GLY A 193 -26.95 -9.68 3.25
CA GLY A 193 -26.52 -8.29 3.33
C GLY A 193 -27.25 -7.38 2.35
N ASP A 194 -27.51 -7.84 1.12
CA ASP A 194 -28.28 -7.10 0.12
C ASP A 194 -29.71 -6.75 0.59
N LYS A 195 -30.27 -7.53 1.52
CA LYS A 195 -31.61 -7.30 2.10
C LYS A 195 -31.57 -6.43 3.35
N LEU A 196 -30.46 -6.46 4.09
CA LEU A 196 -30.31 -5.77 5.37
C LEU A 196 -29.84 -4.33 5.21
N TRP A 197 -28.99 -4.07 4.21
CA TRP A 197 -28.23 -2.83 4.14
C TRP A 197 -28.57 -2.01 2.90
N GLN A 198 -28.74 -0.71 3.10
CA GLN A 198 -28.66 0.26 2.02
C GLN A 198 -27.18 0.50 1.72
N MET A 199 -26.75 0.20 0.50
CA MET A 199 -25.35 0.24 0.10
C MET A 199 -25.11 1.38 -0.87
N ALA A 200 -24.00 2.10 -0.70
CA ALA A 200 -23.52 3.05 -1.70
C ALA A 200 -22.02 2.92 -1.91
N VAL A 201 -21.59 3.08 -3.16
CA VAL A 201 -20.18 3.25 -3.52
C VAL A 201 -20.01 4.69 -3.98
N LEU A 202 -19.15 5.42 -3.28
CA LEU A 202 -18.99 6.86 -3.37
C LEU A 202 -17.59 7.15 -3.94
N ASP A 203 -17.57 7.64 -5.17
CA ASP A 203 -16.39 8.18 -5.84
C ASP A 203 -16.30 9.71 -5.77
N LYS A 204 -17.29 10.31 -5.11
CA LYS A 204 -17.32 11.64 -4.52
C LYS A 204 -18.09 11.53 -3.22
N VAL A 205 -17.66 12.24 -2.18
CA VAL A 205 -18.30 12.21 -0.86
C VAL A 205 -18.64 13.62 -0.41
N SER A 206 -19.71 13.81 0.37
CA SER A 206 -19.96 15.09 1.03
C SER A 206 -19.22 15.13 2.37
N PRO A 207 -18.85 16.33 2.87
CA PRO A 207 -18.19 16.46 4.18
C PRO A 207 -18.97 15.79 5.32
N GLU A 208 -20.30 15.79 5.25
CA GLU A 208 -21.16 15.17 6.26
C GLU A 208 -21.03 13.64 6.25
N VAL A 209 -21.08 13.02 5.07
CA VAL A 209 -20.95 11.56 4.92
C VAL A 209 -19.54 11.10 5.28
N PHE A 210 -18.51 11.85 4.89
CA PHE A 210 -17.14 11.53 5.25
C PHE A 210 -16.88 11.70 6.75
N SER A 211 -17.43 12.75 7.36
CA SER A 211 -17.39 12.95 8.81
C SER A 211 -18.12 11.84 9.56
N GLU A 212 -19.26 11.36 9.06
CA GLU A 212 -19.97 10.21 9.65
C GLU A 212 -19.09 8.94 9.62
N PHE A 213 -18.42 8.66 8.50
CA PHE A 213 -17.48 7.54 8.40
C PHE A 213 -16.30 7.67 9.38
N ARG A 214 -15.72 8.88 9.50
CA ARG A 214 -14.65 9.18 10.47
C ARG A 214 -15.12 8.96 11.91
N GLN A 215 -16.34 9.38 12.25
CA GLN A 215 -16.92 9.20 13.57
C GLN A 215 -17.18 7.73 13.89
N LEU A 216 -17.71 6.96 12.92
CA LEU A 216 -17.84 5.51 13.05
C LEU A 216 -16.48 4.85 13.30
N HIS A 217 -15.44 5.23 12.56
CA HIS A 217 -14.09 4.74 12.78
C HIS A 217 -13.57 5.07 14.19
N TYR A 218 -13.75 6.31 14.64
CA TYR A 218 -13.34 6.73 15.99
C TYR A 218 -14.03 5.89 17.07
N HIS A 219 -15.35 5.73 16.97
CA HIS A 219 -16.13 4.94 17.92
C HIS A 219 -15.68 3.48 17.97
N VAL A 220 -15.46 2.86 16.80
CA VAL A 220 -15.01 1.47 16.69
C VAL A 220 -13.56 1.30 17.15
N ALA A 221 -12.68 2.27 16.92
CA ALA A 221 -11.28 2.22 17.36
C ALA A 221 -11.13 2.51 18.86
N GLY A 222 -12.08 3.23 19.46
CA GLY A 222 -12.02 3.70 20.85
C GLY A 222 -11.04 4.86 21.08
N ARG A 223 -10.35 5.31 20.03
CA ARG A 223 -9.40 6.42 20.06
C ARG A 223 -9.25 7.02 18.66
N SER A 224 -8.71 8.24 18.60
CA SER A 224 -8.18 8.74 17.33
C SER A 224 -6.92 7.95 16.95
N THR A 225 -6.90 7.45 15.72
CA THR A 225 -5.77 6.68 15.16
C THR A 225 -5.12 7.37 13.96
N ARG A 226 -5.69 8.50 13.54
CA ARG A 226 -5.33 9.32 12.38
C ARG A 226 -5.62 10.78 12.71
N SER A 227 -4.75 11.69 12.30
CA SER A 227 -5.00 13.13 12.40
C SER A 227 -6.09 13.63 11.48
N ALA A 228 -6.49 14.89 11.70
CA ALA A 228 -7.32 15.63 10.75
C ALA A 228 -6.65 15.77 9.38
N GLU A 229 -5.32 15.94 9.31
CA GLU A 229 -4.58 16.06 8.06
C GLU A 229 -4.70 14.80 7.21
N THR A 230 -4.37 13.64 7.78
CA THR A 230 -4.42 12.36 7.06
C THR A 230 -5.85 11.96 6.67
N TRP A 231 -6.86 12.32 7.48
CA TRP A 231 -8.26 12.19 7.06
C TRP A 231 -8.62 13.10 5.89
N SER A 232 -8.16 14.36 5.89
CA SER A 232 -8.41 15.31 4.79
C SER A 232 -7.76 14.84 3.49
N MET A 233 -6.55 14.27 3.56
CA MET A 233 -5.89 13.68 2.39
C MET A 233 -6.66 12.47 1.83
N GLN A 234 -7.26 11.65 2.69
CA GLN A 234 -8.11 10.54 2.26
C GLN A 234 -9.42 11.01 1.61
N GLU A 235 -10.04 12.07 2.12
CA GLU A 235 -11.20 12.70 1.50
C GLU A 235 -10.84 13.26 0.12
N GLN A 236 -9.72 13.98 0.02
CA GLN A 236 -9.24 14.55 -1.23
C GLN A 236 -8.92 13.46 -2.27
N ALA A 237 -8.30 12.35 -1.86
CA ALA A 237 -8.05 11.21 -2.74
C ALA A 237 -9.33 10.63 -3.36
N ILE A 238 -10.47 10.68 -2.65
CA ILE A 238 -11.77 10.29 -3.22
C ILE A 238 -12.15 11.27 -4.35
N HIS A 239 -12.08 12.58 -4.09
CA HIS A 239 -12.42 13.61 -5.06
C HIS A 239 -11.53 13.61 -6.31
N ASP A 240 -10.25 13.26 -6.14
CA ASP A 240 -9.28 13.15 -7.23
C ASP A 240 -9.40 11.83 -8.00
N GLY A 241 -10.31 10.94 -7.57
CA GLY A 241 -10.58 9.66 -8.22
C GLY A 241 -9.52 8.58 -7.94
N GLU A 242 -8.65 8.80 -6.96
CA GLU A 242 -7.58 7.92 -6.48
C GLU A 242 -7.99 7.09 -5.26
N ALA A 243 -9.20 7.30 -4.76
CA ALA A 243 -9.85 6.48 -3.74
C ALA A 243 -11.37 6.43 -3.96
N PHE A 244 -12.03 5.55 -3.23
CA PHE A 244 -13.49 5.54 -3.11
C PHE A 244 -13.90 4.99 -1.75
N LEU A 245 -15.12 5.32 -1.35
CA LEU A 245 -15.72 4.90 -0.09
C LEU A 245 -16.93 4.00 -0.34
N VAL A 246 -16.98 2.83 0.28
CA VAL A 246 -18.19 2.01 0.35
C VAL A 246 -18.83 2.25 1.70
N VAL A 247 -20.13 2.54 1.72
CA VAL A 247 -20.90 2.75 2.97
C VAL A 247 -22.11 1.82 3.02
N LEU A 248 -22.44 1.38 4.23
CA LEU A 248 -23.62 0.60 4.57
C LEU A 248 -24.46 1.37 5.58
N ARG A 249 -25.75 1.51 5.28
CA ARG A 249 -26.75 2.09 6.18
C ARG A 249 -27.81 1.06 6.55
N ASP A 250 -28.31 1.15 7.77
CA ASP A 250 -29.46 0.35 8.21
C ASP A 250 -30.79 0.90 7.66
N SER A 251 -31.91 0.30 8.07
CA SER A 251 -33.25 0.73 7.65
C SER A 251 -33.63 2.14 8.12
N ASN A 252 -32.95 2.68 9.14
CA ASN A 252 -33.17 4.03 9.66
C ASN A 252 -32.24 5.06 9.00
N GLY A 253 -31.38 4.63 8.07
CA GLY A 253 -30.42 5.50 7.39
C GLY A 253 -29.14 5.75 8.18
N VAL A 254 -28.89 5.06 9.29
CA VAL A 254 -27.68 5.23 10.11
C VAL A 254 -26.52 4.45 9.49
N MET A 255 -25.34 5.06 9.34
CA MET A 255 -24.15 4.34 8.86
C MET A 255 -23.68 3.32 9.89
N VAL A 256 -23.71 2.04 9.50
CA VAL A 256 -23.33 0.90 10.35
C VAL A 256 -22.03 0.23 9.89
N GLY A 257 -21.54 0.56 8.70
CA GLY A 257 -20.29 0.04 8.19
C GLY A 257 -19.77 0.83 6.99
N GLY A 258 -18.46 0.78 6.78
CA GLY A 258 -17.84 1.33 5.60
C GLY A 258 -16.40 0.88 5.41
N GLY A 259 -15.92 1.03 4.17
CA GLY A 259 -14.56 0.75 3.79
C GLY A 259 -14.03 1.80 2.81
N LEU A 260 -12.87 2.37 3.11
CA LEU A 260 -12.14 3.27 2.23
C LEU A 260 -11.07 2.46 1.48
N PHE A 261 -11.03 2.66 0.17
CA PHE A 261 -10.15 1.95 -0.73
C PHE A 261 -9.37 2.96 -1.57
N HIS A 262 -8.04 2.87 -1.56
CA HIS A 262 -7.21 3.60 -2.51
C HIS A 262 -7.08 2.78 -3.79
N ILE A 263 -6.92 3.47 -4.92
CA ILE A 263 -6.79 2.85 -6.24
C ILE A 263 -5.72 3.56 -7.07
N SER A 264 -5.08 2.78 -7.93
CA SER A 264 -4.29 3.26 -9.06
C SER A 264 -4.99 2.87 -10.36
N LYS A 265 -4.32 3.07 -11.50
CA LYS A 265 -4.78 2.53 -12.79
C LYS A 265 -4.78 0.99 -12.86
N SER A 266 -4.08 0.30 -11.95
CA SER A 266 -3.86 -1.16 -12.03
C SER A 266 -4.26 -1.91 -10.77
N GLU A 267 -4.20 -1.29 -9.61
CA GLU A 267 -4.34 -1.92 -8.29
C GLU A 267 -5.36 -1.19 -7.43
N GLY A 268 -6.16 -1.92 -6.66
CA GLY A 268 -6.91 -1.39 -5.53
C GLY A 268 -6.33 -1.90 -4.20
N LEU A 269 -6.43 -1.09 -3.15
CA LEU A 269 -5.93 -1.40 -1.82
C LEU A 269 -7.02 -1.14 -0.77
N TYR A 270 -7.24 -2.12 0.11
CA TYR A 270 -8.10 -1.94 1.28
C TYR A 270 -7.37 -1.16 2.38
N ALA A 271 -7.73 0.10 2.57
CA ALA A 271 -6.97 1.02 3.43
C ALA A 271 -7.60 1.19 4.82
N VAL A 272 -8.91 1.45 4.89
CA VAL A 272 -9.60 1.69 6.16
C VAL A 272 -10.91 0.93 6.18
N GLY A 273 -11.22 0.29 7.31
CA GLY A 273 -12.52 -0.31 7.57
C GLY A 273 -13.07 0.17 8.90
N ALA A 274 -14.35 0.51 8.94
CA ALA A 274 -15.06 0.85 10.17
C ALA A 274 -16.42 0.17 10.15
N TYR A 275 -16.69 -0.66 11.16
CA TYR A 275 -17.90 -1.48 11.23
C TYR A 275 -18.41 -1.47 12.66
N ASN A 276 -19.72 -1.24 12.84
CA ASN A 276 -20.34 -1.29 14.16
C ASN A 276 -20.17 -2.70 14.75
N ARG A 277 -19.49 -2.78 15.91
CA ARG A 277 -19.14 -4.04 16.59
C ARG A 277 -20.36 -4.80 17.08
N ASP A 278 -21.43 -4.11 17.40
CA ASP A 278 -22.69 -4.70 17.88
C ASP A 278 -23.41 -5.49 16.78
N LEU A 279 -23.00 -5.31 15.52
CA LEU A 279 -23.58 -5.94 14.34
C LEU A 279 -22.61 -6.91 13.66
N PHE A 280 -21.59 -7.41 14.36
CA PHE A 280 -20.61 -8.36 13.79
C PHE A 280 -21.20 -9.76 13.53
N ASP A 281 -22.37 -10.07 14.08
CA ASP A 281 -23.17 -11.22 13.68
C ASP A 281 -23.83 -11.04 12.29
N LYS A 282 -23.80 -9.81 11.74
CA LYS A 282 -24.33 -9.45 10.42
C LYS A 282 -23.21 -9.26 9.38
N PRO A 283 -23.53 -9.35 8.07
CA PRO A 283 -22.51 -9.44 7.02
C PRO A 283 -21.94 -8.08 6.57
N LEU A 284 -21.58 -7.19 7.48
CA LEU A 284 -21.10 -5.83 7.16
C LEU A 284 -19.84 -5.84 6.28
N GLY A 285 -18.75 -6.41 6.79
CA GLY A 285 -17.49 -6.48 6.05
C GLY A 285 -17.60 -7.27 4.75
N HIS A 286 -18.47 -8.29 4.72
CA HIS A 286 -18.65 -9.11 3.52
C HIS A 286 -19.20 -8.30 2.35
N VAL A 287 -20.26 -7.52 2.62
CA VAL A 287 -20.89 -6.67 1.61
C VAL A 287 -19.96 -5.57 1.14
N VAL A 288 -19.25 -4.90 2.07
CA VAL A 288 -18.28 -3.86 1.73
C VAL A 288 -17.20 -4.38 0.77
N GLN A 289 -16.63 -5.55 1.07
CA GLN A 289 -15.60 -6.17 0.24
C GLN A 289 -16.13 -6.55 -1.15
N MET A 290 -17.33 -7.12 -1.25
CA MET A 290 -17.93 -7.47 -2.53
C MET A 290 -18.25 -6.22 -3.38
N LYS A 291 -18.75 -5.14 -2.77
CA LYS A 291 -19.00 -3.88 -3.48
C LYS A 291 -17.72 -3.22 -3.98
N ALA A 292 -16.63 -3.31 -3.21
CA ALA A 292 -15.32 -2.87 -3.65
C ALA A 292 -14.82 -3.68 -4.87
N VAL A 293 -14.96 -5.01 -4.84
CA VAL A 293 -14.64 -5.88 -5.98
C VAL A 293 -15.44 -5.50 -7.23
N GLU A 294 -16.76 -5.34 -7.11
CA GLU A 294 -17.64 -4.96 -8.22
C GLU A 294 -17.23 -3.61 -8.84
N TYR A 295 -16.91 -2.64 -7.97
CA TYR A 295 -16.53 -1.30 -8.39
C TYR A 295 -15.15 -1.24 -9.05
N MET A 296 -14.13 -1.84 -8.43
CA MET A 296 -12.78 -1.88 -8.98
C MET A 296 -12.74 -2.64 -10.31
N LYS A 297 -13.51 -3.73 -10.43
CA LYS A 297 -13.69 -4.43 -11.70
C LYS A 297 -14.32 -3.54 -12.78
N LYS A 298 -15.39 -2.79 -12.44
CA LYS A 298 -16.02 -1.85 -13.36
C LYS A 298 -15.05 -0.75 -13.83
N ARG A 299 -14.11 -0.34 -12.97
CA ARG A 299 -13.03 0.60 -13.29
C ARG A 299 -11.88 -0.01 -14.12
N GLY A 300 -11.89 -1.32 -14.36
CA GLY A 300 -10.88 -2.00 -15.18
C GLY A 300 -9.54 -2.22 -14.50
N LEU A 301 -9.50 -2.21 -13.15
CA LEU A 301 -8.29 -2.56 -12.40
C LEU A 301 -7.93 -4.03 -12.63
N ARG A 302 -6.64 -4.36 -12.49
CA ARG A 302 -6.14 -5.75 -12.60
C ARG A 302 -6.23 -6.48 -11.28
N TRP A 303 -5.71 -5.87 -10.22
CA TRP A 303 -5.57 -6.53 -8.92
C TRP A 303 -6.27 -5.74 -7.83
N TYR A 304 -6.94 -6.44 -6.92
CA TYR A 304 -7.35 -5.88 -5.64
C TYR A 304 -6.59 -6.54 -4.51
N LYS A 305 -5.70 -5.78 -3.87
CA LYS A 305 -4.90 -6.17 -2.71
C LYS A 305 -5.72 -6.06 -1.43
N ILE A 306 -6.17 -7.20 -0.92
CA ILE A 306 -7.03 -7.30 0.27
C ILE A 306 -6.20 -7.17 1.56
N GLY A 307 -4.95 -7.63 1.50
CA GLY A 307 -3.96 -7.54 2.57
C GLY A 307 -3.25 -8.86 2.82
N GLU A 308 -2.59 -8.96 3.97
CA GLU A 308 -1.77 -10.12 4.33
C GLU A 308 -2.60 -11.29 4.91
N ARG A 309 -2.12 -12.51 4.66
CA ARG A 309 -2.57 -13.75 5.31
C ARG A 309 -1.57 -14.19 6.37
N PHE A 310 -1.97 -14.10 7.65
CA PHE A 310 -1.15 -14.54 8.78
C PHE A 310 -1.39 -16.00 9.14
N TYR A 311 -0.34 -16.76 9.38
CA TYR A 311 -0.42 -18.14 9.88
C TYR A 311 0.15 -18.23 11.30
N PRO A 312 -0.27 -19.24 12.10
CA PRO A 312 0.23 -19.40 13.47
C PRO A 312 1.76 -19.56 13.56
N GLY A 313 2.40 -20.04 12.49
CA GLY A 313 3.85 -20.23 12.41
C GLY A 313 4.62 -19.01 11.88
N ASP A 314 3.95 -17.91 11.55
CA ASP A 314 4.63 -16.73 11.04
C ASP A 314 5.48 -16.06 12.13
N SER A 315 6.61 -15.48 11.69
CA SER A 315 7.50 -14.71 12.56
C SER A 315 6.73 -13.52 13.18
N GLY A 316 6.97 -13.27 14.47
CA GLY A 316 6.26 -12.22 15.22
C GLY A 316 5.01 -12.70 15.97
N SER A 317 4.65 -13.99 15.86
CA SER A 317 3.55 -14.63 16.60
C SER A 317 2.22 -13.86 16.49
N PRO A 318 1.57 -13.90 15.31
CA PRO A 318 0.35 -13.15 15.05
C PRO A 318 -0.71 -13.40 16.13
N THR A 319 -1.37 -12.33 16.55
CA THR A 319 -2.47 -12.39 17.52
C THR A 319 -3.67 -13.15 16.95
N GLU A 320 -4.52 -13.70 17.82
CA GLU A 320 -5.79 -14.32 17.40
C GLU A 320 -6.65 -13.38 16.54
N LYS A 321 -6.58 -12.07 16.83
CA LYS A 321 -7.24 -11.03 16.06
C LYS A 321 -6.69 -10.94 14.63
N GLU A 322 -5.37 -10.92 14.46
CA GLU A 322 -4.73 -10.88 13.13
C GLU A 322 -4.99 -12.16 12.33
N LEU A 323 -4.94 -13.31 12.98
CA LEU A 323 -5.31 -14.60 12.38
C LEU A 323 -6.77 -14.58 11.89
N SER A 324 -7.70 -14.10 12.72
CA SER A 324 -9.12 -13.98 12.37
C SER A 324 -9.37 -13.02 11.22
N ILE A 325 -8.80 -11.81 11.28
CA ILE A 325 -8.94 -10.79 10.22
C ILE A 325 -8.38 -11.30 8.90
N SER A 326 -7.21 -11.94 8.92
CA SER A 326 -6.56 -12.40 7.70
C SER A 326 -7.24 -13.62 7.09
N HIS A 327 -7.77 -14.53 7.91
CA HIS A 327 -8.63 -15.62 7.48
C HIS A 327 -9.96 -15.12 6.89
N PHE A 328 -10.50 -13.99 7.42
CA PHE A 328 -11.64 -13.33 6.81
C PHE A 328 -11.32 -12.84 5.39
N LYS A 329 -10.21 -12.11 5.23
CA LYS A 329 -9.75 -11.60 3.92
C LYS A 329 -9.54 -12.70 2.90
N GLU A 330 -8.95 -13.83 3.32
CA GLU A 330 -8.70 -14.99 2.47
C GLU A 330 -9.99 -15.52 1.82
N GLY A 331 -11.14 -15.38 2.49
CA GLY A 331 -12.41 -15.84 1.92
C GLY A 331 -12.88 -15.08 0.67
N PHE A 332 -12.22 -13.98 0.29
CA PHE A 332 -12.46 -13.24 -0.95
C PHE A 332 -11.35 -13.44 -1.98
N ALA A 333 -10.19 -13.95 -1.56
CA ALA A 333 -9.01 -14.01 -2.40
C ALA A 333 -9.17 -15.06 -3.50
N THR A 334 -8.68 -14.71 -4.69
CA THR A 334 -8.52 -15.64 -5.81
C THR A 334 -7.07 -16.12 -5.93
N HIS A 335 -6.14 -15.31 -5.43
CA HIS A 335 -4.71 -15.54 -5.54
C HIS A 335 -4.02 -15.18 -4.23
N MET A 336 -2.90 -15.85 -3.98
CA MET A 336 -1.98 -15.57 -2.90
C MET A 336 -0.58 -15.52 -3.48
N PHE A 337 0.13 -14.42 -3.25
CA PHE A 337 1.52 -14.25 -3.65
C PHE A 337 2.42 -14.23 -2.42
N LEU A 338 3.64 -14.72 -2.58
CA LEU A 338 4.65 -14.63 -1.52
C LEU A 338 5.27 -13.23 -1.55
N ARG A 339 5.55 -12.71 -0.36
CA ARG A 339 6.38 -11.52 -0.18
C ARG A 339 7.60 -11.90 0.65
N LEU A 340 8.76 -11.63 0.09
CA LEU A 340 10.03 -11.86 0.76
C LEU A 340 10.39 -10.63 1.59
N HIS A 341 10.85 -10.88 2.80
CA HIS A 341 11.49 -9.90 3.66
C HIS A 341 12.95 -10.27 3.79
N PHE A 342 13.83 -9.31 3.52
CA PHE A 342 15.26 -9.54 3.52
C PHE A 342 16.00 -8.47 4.31
N GLU A 343 17.20 -8.82 4.73
CA GLU A 343 18.17 -7.94 5.38
C GLU A 343 19.47 -7.94 4.60
N LEU A 344 20.07 -6.76 4.46
CA LEU A 344 21.40 -6.60 3.90
C LEU A 344 22.27 -5.82 4.89
N SER A 345 23.34 -6.46 5.35
CA SER A 345 24.38 -5.82 6.14
C SER A 345 25.25 -4.95 5.23
N ILE A 346 25.54 -3.73 5.69
CA ILE A 346 26.29 -2.72 4.94
C ILE A 346 27.62 -2.42 5.61
#